data_AF-A0A918JYM7-F1
#
_entry.id   AF-A0A918JYM7-F1
#
_cell.length_a   1.000
_cell.length_b   1.000
_cell.length_c   1.000
_cell.angle_alpha   90.00
_cell.angle_beta   90.00
_cell.angle_gamma   90.00
#
_symmetry.space_group_name_H-M   'P 1'
#
loop_
_entity.id
_entity.type
_entity.pdbx_description
1 polymer ?
#
loop_
_entity_poly.entity_id
_entity_poly.type
_entity_poly.pdbx_seq_one_letter_code
_entity_poly.pdbx_strand_id
1 'polypeptide(L)' 'MKFVKEENEERRDYIFQKNTKTRIGTRLIVVILILLIIAVAVSGIFLELF' A
#
# COMPACT_ATOMS: atom_id res chain seq x y z
N MET A 1 17.92 -3.83 18.73
CA MET A 1 16.86 -4.07 17.73
C MET A 1 15.81 -2.99 17.86
N LYS A 2 15.53 -2.25 16.78
CA LYS A 2 14.57 -1.12 16.78
C LYS A 2 13.39 -1.47 15.90
N PHE A 3 12.19 -1.06 16.27
CA PHE A 3 10.99 -1.40 15.51
C PHE A 3 10.96 -0.72 14.14
N VAL A 4 11.36 0.56 14.08
CA VAL A 4 11.44 1.37 12.87
C VAL A 4 12.82 2.00 12.73
N LYS A 5 13.46 1.84 11.58
CA LYS A 5 14.72 2.50 11.20
C LYS A 5 14.44 3.81 10.47
N GLU A 6 15.11 4.88 10.87
CA GLU A 6 15.09 6.16 10.18
C GLU A 6 16.03 6.14 8.95
N GLU A 7 15.75 6.96 7.94
CA GLU A 7 16.42 6.91 6.62
C GLU A 7 17.94 7.16 6.71
N ASN A 8 18.37 8.05 7.61
CA ASN A 8 19.77 8.41 7.85
C ASN A 8 20.52 7.51 8.86
N GLU A 9 19.91 6.44 9.38
CA GLU A 9 20.59 5.56 10.33
C GLU A 9 21.27 4.37 9.61
N GLU A 10 22.61 4.28 9.66
CA GLU A 10 23.35 3.13 9.14
C GLU A 10 23.32 1.92 10.10
N ARG A 11 22.14 1.35 10.31
CA ARG A 11 21.94 0.15 11.14
C ARG A 11 21.10 -0.90 10.42
N ARG A 12 21.35 -2.18 10.70
CA ARG A 12 20.70 -3.34 10.06
C ARG A 12 19.75 -4.11 10.98
N ASP A 13 19.70 -3.79 12.27
CA ASP A 13 18.85 -4.44 13.27
C ASP A 13 17.47 -3.74 13.41
N TYR A 14 16.66 -3.78 12.35
CA TYR A 14 15.33 -3.17 12.30
C TYR A 14 14.28 -4.07 11.63
N ILE A 15 13.01 -3.90 12.01
CA ILE A 15 11.87 -4.63 11.42
C ILE A 15 11.31 -3.85 10.21
N PHE A 16 11.01 -2.56 10.40
CA PHE A 16 10.52 -1.69 9.35
C PHE A 16 11.52 -0.60 9.00
N GLN A 17 11.78 -0.42 7.70
CA GLN A 17 12.57 0.70 7.21
C GLN A 17 11.65 1.86 6.85
N LYS A 18 11.89 3.04 7.42
CA LYS A 18 11.30 4.29 6.96
C LYS A 18 12.06 4.75 5.71
N ASN A 19 11.82 4.04 4.61
CA ASN A 19 12.39 4.35 3.31
C ASN A 19 11.28 4.87 2.39
N THR A 20 11.60 5.92 1.64
CA THR A 20 10.74 6.47 0.59
C THR A 20 10.26 5.38 -0.39
N LYS A 21 11.09 4.37 -0.69
CA LYS A 21 10.72 3.22 -1.54
C LYS A 21 9.56 2.39 -0.99
N THR A 22 9.55 2.10 0.31
CA THR A 22 8.44 1.37 0.96
C THR A 22 7.15 2.19 0.89
N ARG A 23 7.24 3.52 1.09
CA ARG A 23 6.09 4.42 1.00
C ARG A 23 5.51 4.49 -0.41
N ILE A 24 6.35 4.47 -1.45
CA ILE A 24 5.92 4.43 -2.85
C ILE A 24 5.21 3.11 -3.17
N GLY A 25 5.80 1.97 -2.77
CA GLY A 25 5.20 0.66 -2.97
C GLY A 25 3.84 0.53 -2.29
N THR A 26 3.75 0.93 -1.01
CA THR A 26 2.46 0.94 -0.29
C THR A 26 1.44 1.84 -0.96
N ARG A 27 1.83 3.05 -1.41
CA ARG A 27 0.91 3.97 -2.09
C ARG A 27 0.37 3.40 -3.40
N LEU A 28 1.21 2.73 -4.18
CA LEU A 28 0.80 2.08 -5.43
C LEU A 28 -0.21 0.95 -5.17
N ILE A 29 0.05 0.10 -4.18
CA ILE A 29 -0.85 -1.00 -3.79
C ILE A 29 -2.21 -0.45 -3.34
N VAL A 30 -2.22 0.59 -2.50
CA VAL A 30 -3.46 1.22 -2.02
C VAL A 30 -4.30 1.79 -3.18
N VAL A 31 -3.67 2.46 -4.14
CA VAL A 31 -4.38 3.02 -5.31
C VAL A 31 -5.02 1.91 -6.14
N ILE A 32 -4.30 0.82 -6.39
CA ILE A 32 -4.83 -0.33 -7.14
C ILE A 32 -6.00 -0.97 -6.39
N LEU A 33 -5.90 -1.15 -5.08
CA LEU A 33 -6.98 -1.70 -4.25
C LEU A 33 -8.26 -0.86 -4.34
N ILE A 34 -8.14 0.47 -4.26
CA ILE A 34 -9.29 1.37 -4.40
C ILE A 34 -9.93 1.22 -5.79
N LEU A 35 -9.12 1.18 -6.84
CA LEU A 35 -9.61 0.95 -8.21
C LEU A 35 -10.37 -0.38 -8.34
N LEU A 36 -9.85 -1.46 -7.74
CA LEU A 36 -10.50 -2.76 -7.76
C LEU A 36 -11.83 -2.75 -7.01
N ILE A 37 -11.91 -2.09 -5.85
CA ILE A 37 -13.16 -1.94 -5.09
C ILE A 37 -14.21 -1.21 -5.94
N ILE A 38 -13.81 -0.11 -6.59
CA ILE A 38 -14.72 0.65 -7.47
C ILE A 38 -15.18 -0.22 -8.64
N ALA A 39 -14.27 -0.95 -9.28
CA ALA A 39 -14.61 -1.85 -10.39
C ALA A 39 -15.61 -2.93 -9.98
N VAL A 40 -15.43 -3.55 -8.81
CA VAL A 40 -16.36 -4.55 -8.27
C VAL A 40 -17.71 -3.92 -7.94
N ALA A 41 -17.73 -2.74 -7.31
CA ALA A 41 -18.98 -2.04 -6.99
C ALA A 41 -19.78 -1.66 -8.25
N VAL A 42 -19.11 -1.11 -9.27
CA VAL A 42 -19.73 -0.80 -10.56
C VAL A 42 -20.21 -2.07 -11.26
N SER A 43 -19.43 -3.15 -11.23
CA SER A 43 -19.84 -4.43 -11.80
C SER A 43 -21.09 -4.99 -11.10
N GLY A 44 -21.21 -4.87 -9.79
CA GLY A 44 -22.39 -5.30 -9.04
C GLY A 44 -23.64 -4.53 -9.45
N ILE A 45 -23.54 -3.20 -9.52
CA ILE A 45 -24.64 -2.34 -9.99
C ILE A 45 -25.02 -2.66 -11.45
N PHE A 46 -24.03 -2.85 -12.32
CA PHE A 46 -24.26 -3.14 -13.73
C PHE A 46 -24.90 -4.52 -13.96
N LEU A 47 -24.53 -5.51 -13.15
CA LEU A 47 -25.14 -6.85 -13.15
C LEU A 47 -26.54 -6.88 -12.53
N GLU A 48 -26.84 -5.99 -11.58
CA GLU A 48 -28.18 -5.88 -10.99
C GLU A 48 -29.15 -5.09 -11.88
N LEU A 49 -28.62 -4.20 -12.73
CA LEU A 49 -29.38 -3.41 -13.71
C LEU A 49 -29.70 -4.14 -15.03
N PHE A 50 -29.06 -5.29 -15.32
CA PHE A 50 -29.24 -6.08 -16.54
C PHE A 50 -29.85 -7.46 -16.22
#